data_AF-A0A9D7F3T3-F1
#
_entry.id   AF-A0A9D7F3T3-F1
#
_cell.length_a   1.000
_cell.length_b   1.000
_cell.length_c   1.000
_cell.angle_alpha   90.00
_cell.angle_beta   90.00
_cell.angle_gamma   90.00
#
_symmetry.space_group_name_H-M   'P 1'
#
loop_
_entity.id
_entity.type
_entity.pdbx_description
1 polymer ?
#
loop_
_entity_poly.entity_id
_entity_poly.type
_entity_poly.pdbx_seq_one_letter_code
_entity_poly.pdbx_strand_id
1 'polypeptide(L)'
;MNSLNIRQIKLDLTVALLNQPHSGNLVQTVKDLMMSFHDVGSFAGLFESSNELDRDHIQNSYALQFENVTVDLNTVSIRSTNHTIVNGFSLR
;
A
#
# COMPACT_ATOMS: atom_id res chain seq x y z
N MET A 1 -19.11 19.58 -1.71
CA MET A 1 -18.34 18.37 -2.04
C MET A 1 -16.87 18.71 -1.81
N ASN A 2 -16.28 18.22 -0.71
CA ASN A 2 -14.84 18.35 -0.50
C ASN A 2 -14.17 17.41 -1.51
N SER A 3 -13.32 17.98 -2.36
CA SER A 3 -12.56 17.20 -3.34
C SER A 3 -11.52 16.37 -2.60
N LEU A 4 -11.41 15.08 -2.94
CA LEU A 4 -10.39 14.17 -2.40
C LEU A 4 -9.00 14.83 -2.55
N ASN A 5 -8.33 15.12 -1.44
CA ASN A 5 -7.00 15.72 -1.47
C ASN A 5 -5.91 14.67 -1.75
N ILE A 6 -5.89 14.17 -2.99
CA ILE A 6 -4.96 13.14 -3.47
C ILE A 6 -3.50 13.51 -3.18
N ARG A 7 -3.15 14.81 -3.26
CA ARG A 7 -1.78 15.27 -2.98
C ARG A 7 -1.38 15.03 -1.53
N GLN A 8 -2.27 15.37 -0.58
CA GLN A 8 -2.02 15.15 0.84
C GLN A 8 -1.93 13.65 1.15
N ILE A 9 -2.86 12.86 0.62
CA ILE A 9 -2.86 11.40 0.82
C ILE A 9 -1.57 10.77 0.30
N LYS A 10 -1.10 11.16 -0.89
CA LYS A 10 0.19 10.67 -1.43
C LYS A 10 1.38 11.06 -0.55
N LEU A 11 1.40 12.28 -0.02
CA LEU A 11 2.48 12.75 0.85
C LEU A 11 2.53 11.92 2.14
N ASP A 12 1.38 11.76 2.80
CA ASP A 12 1.28 11.02 4.06
C ASP A 12 1.58 9.53 3.86
N LEU A 13 1.11 8.93 2.75
CA LEU A 13 1.50 7.56 2.37
C LEU A 13 3.00 7.44 2.16
N THR A 14 3.62 8.38 1.46
CA THR A 14 5.07 8.36 1.22
C THR A 14 5.83 8.40 2.56
N VAL A 15 5.44 9.29 3.47
CA VAL A 15 6.05 9.41 4.80
C VAL A 15 5.84 8.13 5.61
N ALA A 16 4.64 7.56 5.61
CA ALA A 16 4.35 6.32 6.33
C ALA A 16 5.14 5.13 5.79
N LEU A 17 5.22 4.99 4.47
CA LEU A 17 5.95 3.90 3.80
C LEU A 17 7.46 4.00 4.00
N LEU A 18 8.04 5.21 4.01
CA LEU A 18 9.46 5.43 4.28
C LEU A 18 9.84 5.13 5.74
N ASN A 19 8.94 5.40 6.68
CA ASN A 19 9.17 5.16 8.11
C ASN A 19 8.70 3.78 8.59
N GLN A 20 8.23 2.92 7.68
CA GLN A 20 7.69 1.62 8.02
C GLN A 20 8.80 0.69 8.51
N PRO A 21 8.65 0.05 9.69
CA PRO A 21 9.61 -0.94 10.16
C PRO A 21 9.64 -2.15 9.21
N HIS A 22 10.82 -2.68 8.89
CA HIS A 22 11.00 -3.79 7.93
C HIS A 22 10.26 -5.09 8.27
N SER A 23 9.72 -5.22 9.49
CA SER A 23 8.99 -6.39 9.99
C SER A 23 7.48 -6.15 10.22
N GLY A 24 6.94 -5.00 9.83
CA GLY A 24 5.53 -4.65 10.05
C GLY A 24 4.58 -5.15 8.94
N ASN A 25 3.30 -5.31 9.26
CA ASN A 25 2.25 -5.55 8.26
C ASN A 25 1.98 -4.25 7.48
N LEU A 26 2.65 -4.13 6.33
CA LEU A 26 2.58 -2.98 5.44
C LEU A 26 1.15 -2.70 4.95
N VAL A 27 0.41 -3.73 4.54
CA VAL A 27 -0.97 -3.59 4.04
C VAL A 27 -1.88 -3.02 5.12
N GLN A 28 -1.74 -3.51 6.36
CA GLN A 28 -2.50 -2.99 7.50
C GLN A 28 -2.15 -1.52 7.77
N THR A 29 -0.87 -1.16 7.71
CA THR A 29 -0.40 0.22 7.91
C THR A 29 -1.01 1.18 6.88
N VAL A 30 -1.01 0.78 5.60
CA VAL A 30 -1.63 1.57 4.52
C VAL A 30 -3.14 1.67 4.74
N LYS A 31 -3.80 0.58 5.12
CA LYS A 31 -5.24 0.56 5.40
C LYS A 31 -5.61 1.53 6.52
N ASP A 32 -4.90 1.48 7.65
CA ASP A 32 -5.17 2.33 8.81
C ASP A 32 -4.94 3.81 8.50
N LEU A 33 -3.88 4.12 7.76
CA LEU A 33 -3.63 5.49 7.30
C LEU A 33 -4.75 5.97 6.37
N MET A 34 -5.16 5.15 5.39
CA MET A 34 -6.23 5.52 4.46
C MET A 34 -7.54 5.78 5.21
N MET A 35 -7.91 4.93 6.16
CA MET A 35 -9.13 5.12 6.98
C MET A 35 -9.10 6.38 7.84
N SER A 36 -7.94 7.02 8.05
CA SER A 36 -7.87 8.32 8.74
C SER A 36 -8.36 9.50 7.88
N PHE A 37 -8.44 9.33 6.56
CA PHE A 37 -8.94 10.34 5.65
C PHE A 37 -10.45 10.14 5.43
N HIS A 38 -11.27 11.05 5.97
CA HIS A 38 -12.72 10.98 5.79
C HIS A 38 -13.15 10.87 4.31
N ASP A 39 -12.42 11.52 3.41
CA ASP A 39 -12.78 11.60 2.00
C ASP A 39 -12.56 10.29 1.21
N VAL A 40 -11.80 9.32 1.74
CA VAL A 40 -11.57 8.04 1.03
C VAL A 40 -12.76 7.09 1.14
N GLY A 41 -13.62 7.31 2.14
CA GLY A 41 -14.79 6.48 2.45
C GLY A 41 -14.44 5.15 3.13
N SER A 42 -15.41 4.25 3.19
CA SER A 42 -15.24 2.95 3.85
C SER A 42 -14.33 2.01 3.06
N PHE A 43 -13.69 1.08 3.76
CA PHE A 43 -12.93 0.00 3.13
C PHE A 43 -13.87 -1.00 2.45
N ALA A 44 -13.67 -1.22 1.15
CA ALA A 44 -14.51 -2.07 0.31
C ALA A 44 -13.88 -3.46 0.06
N GLY A 45 -12.55 -3.58 0.04
CA GLY A 45 -11.90 -4.87 -0.19
C GLY A 45 -10.39 -4.81 -0.38
N LEU A 46 -9.78 -5.99 -0.42
CA LEU A 46 -8.37 -6.20 -0.72
C LEU A 46 -8.27 -7.25 -1.82
N PHE A 47 -7.55 -6.91 -2.90
CA PHE A 47 -7.06 -7.89 -3.86
C PHE A 47 -5.55 -8.00 -3.72
N GLU A 48 -5.04 -9.22 -3.73
CA GLU A 48 -3.61 -9.51 -3.66
C GLU A 48 -3.20 -10.47 -4.76
N SER A 49 -2.03 -10.22 -5.34
CA SER A 49 -1.39 -11.14 -6.27
C SER A 49 0.11 -11.15 -6.05
N SER A 50 0.71 -12.29 -6.30
CA SER A 50 2.16 -12.48 -6.20
C SER A 50 2.69 -13.05 -7.51
N ASN A 51 3.88 -12.59 -7.90
CA ASN A 51 4.59 -13.07 -9.06
C ASN A 51 6.05 -13.35 -8.66
N GLU A 52 6.56 -14.54 -8.99
CA GLU A 52 7.98 -14.83 -8.80
C GLU A 52 8.80 -14.03 -9.83
N LEU A 53 9.75 -13.24 -9.34
CA LEU A 53 10.71 -12.54 -10.21
C LEU A 53 11.92 -13.42 -10.49
N ASP A 54 12.41 -14.10 -9.45
CA ASP A 54 13.45 -15.12 -9.54
C ASP A 54 13.36 -16.08 -8.33
N ARG A 55 14.42 -16.87 -8.08
CA ARG A 55 14.45 -17.85 -6.99
C ARG A 55 14.36 -17.25 -5.59
N ASP A 56 14.84 -16.02 -5.42
CA ASP A 56 14.94 -15.33 -4.13
C ASP A 56 13.98 -14.13 -4.02
N HIS A 57 13.44 -13.61 -5.13
CA HIS A 57 12.57 -12.43 -5.15
C HIS A 57 11.14 -12.75 -5.58
N ILE A 58 10.17 -12.28 -4.79
CA ILE A 58 8.73 -12.31 -5.10
C ILE A 58 8.25 -10.87 -5.20
N GLN A 59 7.61 -10.50 -6.31
CA GLN A 59 6.84 -9.26 -6.39
C GLN A 59 5.43 -9.52 -5.85
N ASN A 60 4.97 -8.71 -4.90
CA ASN A 60 3.57 -8.70 -4.46
C ASN A 60 2.90 -7.40 -4.88
N SER A 61 1.67 -7.52 -5.36
CA SER A 61 0.82 -6.42 -5.77
C SER A 61 -0.47 -6.47 -4.95
N TYR A 62 -0.82 -5.36 -4.33
CA TYR A 62 -2.02 -5.20 -3.51
C TYR A 62 -2.88 -4.08 -4.07
N ALA A 63 -4.19 -4.31 -4.16
CA ALA A 63 -5.16 -3.26 -4.45
C ALA A 63 -6.11 -3.13 -3.25
N LEU A 64 -5.92 -2.08 -2.46
CA LEU A 64 -6.76 -1.74 -1.32
C LEU A 64 -7.88 -0.83 -1.81
N GLN A 65 -9.09 -1.35 -1.87
CA GLN A 65 -10.26 -0.65 -2.38
C GLN A 65 -11.00 0.06 -1.25
N PHE A 66 -11.24 1.35 -1.44
CA PHE A 66 -12.14 2.18 -0.64
C PHE A 66 -13.25 2.71 -1.54
N GLU A 67 -14.32 3.23 -0.95
CA GLU A 67 -15.47 3.74 -1.70
C GLU A 67 -15.10 4.79 -2.76
N ASN A 68 -14.14 5.67 -2.45
CA ASN A 68 -13.81 6.81 -3.32
C ASN A 68 -12.41 6.73 -3.95
N VAL A 69 -11.60 5.73 -3.62
CA VAL A 69 -10.21 5.60 -4.11
C VAL A 69 -9.72 4.16 -3.96
N THR A 70 -8.84 3.73 -4.86
CA THR A 70 -8.06 2.50 -4.67
C THR A 70 -6.58 2.82 -4.53
N VAL A 71 -5.93 2.20 -3.54
CA VAL A 71 -4.48 2.22 -3.38
C VAL A 71 -3.90 0.97 -4.01
N ASP A 72 -3.15 1.13 -5.10
CA ASP A 72 -2.35 0.05 -5.66
C ASP A 72 -0.95 0.14 -5.06
N LEU A 73 -0.48 -0.94 -4.44
CA LEU A 73 0.79 -1.03 -3.74
C LEU A 73 1.60 -2.20 -4.31
N ASN A 74 2.85 -1.93 -4.70
CA ASN A 74 3.78 -2.93 -5.18
C ASN A 74 4.95 -3.07 -4.22
N THR A 75 5.31 -4.31 -3.93
CA THR A 75 6.41 -4.67 -3.05
C THR A 75 7.25 -5.77 -3.67
N VAL A 76 8.50 -5.87 -3.23
CA VAL A 76 9.39 -6.99 -3.53
C VAL A 76 9.83 -7.60 -2.20
N SER A 77 9.50 -8.88 -2.00
CA SER A 77 9.95 -9.67 -0.87
C SER A 77 11.16 -10.51 -1.28
N ILE A 78 12.19 -10.49 -0.43
CA ILE A 78 13.43 -11.25 -0.57
C ILE A 78 13.37 -12.44 0.38
N ARG A 79 13.34 -13.67 -0.15
CA ARG A 79 13.15 -14.90 0.63
C ARG A 79 14.30 -15.15 1.60
N SER A 80 15.54 -14.95 1.14
CA SER A 80 16.76 -15.20 1.92
C SER A 80 16.89 -14.35 3.19
N THR A 81 16.34 -13.14 3.17
CA THR A 81 16.43 -12.16 4.27
C THR A 81 15.09 -11.90 4.96
N ASN A 82 14.00 -12.45 4.41
CA ASN A 82 12.62 -12.14 4.81
C ASN A 82 12.33 -10.63 4.83
N HIS A 83 13.03 -9.87 3.98
CA HIS A 83 12.85 -8.43 3.85
C HIS A 83 11.82 -8.14 2.78
N THR A 84 10.95 -7.15 3.02
CA THR A 84 10.03 -6.64 2.02
C THR A 84 10.32 -5.17 1.76
N ILE A 85 10.45 -4.81 0.49
CA ILE A 85 10.76 -3.47 0.03
C ILE A 85 9.56 -2.94 -0.74
N VAL A 86 9.16 -1.70 -0.47
CA VAL A 86 8.15 -1.00 -1.26
C VAL A 86 8.77 -0.61 -2.60
N ASN A 87 8.22 -1.13 -3.70
CA ASN A 87 8.65 -0.79 -5.06
C ASN A 87 7.90 0.43 -5.61
N GLY A 88 6.68 0.67 -5.13
CA GLY A 88 5.92 1.88 -5.48
C GLY A 88 4.45 1.75 -5.12
N PHE A 89 3.73 2.87 -5.22
CA PHE A 89 2.28 2.90 -5.03
C PHE A 89 1.61 3.93 -5.95
N SER A 90 0.31 3.76 -6.20
CA SER A 90 -0.53 4.73 -6.90
C SER A 90 -1.92 4.82 -6.28
N LEU A 91 -2.55 5.98 -6.47
CA LEU A 91 -3.95 6.22 -6.12
C LEU A 91 -4.74 6.38 -7.41
N ARG A 92 -5.86 5.68 -7.52
CA ARG A 92 -6.78 5.72 -8.66
C ARG A 92 -8.21 5.94 -8.22
#